data_AF-A0A4Q1EY59-F1
#
_entry.id   AF-A0A4Q1EY59-F1
#
_cell.length_a   1.000
_cell.length_b   1.000
_cell.length_c   1.000
_cell.angle_alpha   90.00
_cell.angle_beta   90.00
_cell.angle_gamma   90.00
#
_symmetry.space_group_name_H-M   'P 1'
#
loop_
_entity.id
_entity.type
_entity.pdbx_description
1 polymer ?
#
loop_
_entity_poly.entity_id
_entity_poly.type
_entity_poly.pdbx_seq_one_letter_code
_entity_poly.pdbx_strand_id
1 'polypeptide(L)'
;MIKKIVTLGITFSFMNMFSQIGINTPNPNATYEIAAKTSDGSRPEGAIFPRLTGDQIKLANDQYGTDQTGTVIYATSKVSIKEYGGKTENINVPGYYYYDGARWQKLKENSWNVEGNEGTDANKNFIGTTDDQDVMFKRNGIVSGIIGQNVTSFGYANIPANVDPSSGNTAFGNGVLSLLTTGLSNTGIGIGVMNYTTTGSDNIGVGRQALLNNISGSYNIAIGGASLIGNETGHFNIAIGEQALWLNRTGFGNIGIGRNALKKMKKVLIM
;
A
#
# COMPACT_ATOMS: atom_id res chain seq x y z
N MET A 1 -27.04 72.17 -61.02
CA MET A 1 -26.09 71.93 -59.92
C MET A 1 -26.32 70.55 -59.34
N ILE A 2 -25.24 69.84 -59.07
CA ILE A 2 -25.11 68.39 -58.86
C ILE A 2 -25.76 67.95 -57.53
N LYS A 3 -26.61 66.91 -57.54
CA LYS A 3 -27.13 66.25 -56.33
C LYS A 3 -26.01 65.43 -55.68
N LYS A 4 -25.54 65.85 -54.50
CA LYS A 4 -24.58 65.09 -53.70
C LYS A 4 -25.32 64.01 -52.90
N ILE A 5 -25.17 62.76 -53.30
CA ILE A 5 -25.60 61.60 -52.51
C ILE A 5 -24.49 61.33 -51.48
N VAL A 6 -24.79 61.56 -50.19
CA VAL A 6 -23.88 61.24 -49.09
C VAL A 6 -24.17 59.80 -48.66
N THR A 7 -23.27 58.89 -49.01
CA THR A 7 -23.35 57.49 -48.58
C THR A 7 -22.77 57.38 -47.17
N LEU A 8 -23.62 57.13 -46.17
CA LEU A 8 -23.21 56.92 -44.78
C LEU A 8 -22.71 55.47 -44.64
N GLY A 9 -21.39 55.29 -44.60
CA GLY A 9 -20.78 53.97 -44.37
C GLY A 9 -20.95 53.54 -42.92
N ILE A 10 -21.70 52.47 -42.67
CA ILE A 10 -21.80 51.84 -41.35
C ILE A 10 -20.63 50.88 -41.20
N THR A 11 -19.62 51.25 -40.41
CA THR A 11 -18.55 50.35 -39.97
C THR A 11 -19.07 49.41 -38.88
N PHE A 12 -19.18 48.11 -39.19
CA PHE A 12 -19.42 47.07 -38.20
C PHE A 12 -18.11 46.73 -37.47
N SER A 13 -17.99 47.16 -36.22
CA SER A 13 -16.90 46.77 -35.33
C SER A 13 -17.20 45.38 -34.75
N PHE A 14 -16.52 44.34 -35.20
CA PHE A 14 -16.62 43.00 -34.59
C PHE A 14 -15.83 42.99 -33.27
N MET A 15 -16.51 43.17 -32.14
CA MET A 15 -15.92 42.89 -30.83
C MET A 15 -15.99 41.39 -30.57
N ASN A 16 -14.84 40.73 -30.40
CA ASN A 16 -14.81 39.35 -29.91
C ASN A 16 -15.22 39.36 -28.43
N MET A 17 -16.44 38.93 -28.14
CA MET A 17 -16.88 38.67 -26.77
C MET A 17 -16.60 37.22 -26.42
N PHE A 18 -15.83 36.98 -25.35
CA PHE A 18 -15.65 35.64 -24.79
C PHE A 18 -16.89 35.25 -23.98
N SER A 19 -17.42 34.04 -24.17
CA SER A 19 -18.59 33.54 -23.44
C SER A 19 -18.20 33.01 -22.06
N GLN A 20 -18.04 33.90 -21.08
CA GLN A 20 -18.02 33.47 -19.68
C GLN A 20 -19.46 33.44 -19.15
N ILE A 21 -19.79 32.43 -18.34
CA ILE A 21 -21.11 32.27 -17.75
C ILE A 21 -20.99 32.46 -16.23
N GLY A 22 -21.56 33.55 -15.72
CA GLY A 22 -21.70 33.80 -14.29
C GLY A 22 -23.14 33.61 -13.83
N ILE A 23 -23.36 32.84 -12.77
CA ILE A 23 -24.65 32.76 -12.06
C ILE A 23 -24.50 33.51 -10.74
N ASN A 24 -25.32 34.55 -10.53
CA ASN A 24 -25.20 35.50 -9.42
C ASN A 24 -23.86 36.27 -9.35
N THR A 25 -23.07 36.30 -10.44
CA THR A 25 -21.82 37.08 -10.55
C THR A 25 -21.72 37.74 -11.94
N PRO A 26 -21.83 39.07 -12.07
CA PRO A 26 -21.85 39.74 -13.37
C PRO A 26 -20.48 39.79 -14.06
N ASN A 27 -19.40 39.62 -13.30
CA ASN A 27 -18.01 39.60 -13.79
C ASN A 27 -17.33 38.31 -13.29
N PRO A 28 -17.64 37.13 -13.87
CA PRO A 28 -17.07 35.86 -13.43
C PRO A 28 -15.55 35.83 -13.65
N ASN A 29 -14.81 35.26 -12.69
CA ASN A 29 -13.35 35.08 -12.72
C ASN A 29 -12.93 33.79 -13.44
N ALA A 30 -13.88 32.94 -13.83
CA ALA A 30 -13.67 31.71 -14.57
C ALA A 30 -14.67 31.59 -15.73
N THR A 31 -14.44 30.67 -16.66
CA THR A 31 -15.38 30.39 -17.77
C THR A 31 -16.79 30.04 -17.26
N TYR A 32 -16.87 29.42 -16.08
CA TYR A 32 -18.12 29.17 -15.35
C TYR A 32 -17.92 29.45 -13.85
N GLU A 33 -18.71 30.37 -13.28
CA GLU A 33 -18.70 30.69 -11.85
C GLU A 33 -20.14 30.75 -11.32
N ILE A 34 -20.38 30.08 -10.18
CA ILE A 34 -21.65 30.17 -9.44
C ILE A 34 -21.34 30.82 -8.08
N ALA A 35 -21.83 32.04 -7.88
CA ALA A 35 -21.72 32.70 -6.58
C ALA A 35 -22.90 32.32 -5.67
N ALA A 36 -22.62 32.14 -4.37
CA ALA A 36 -23.63 31.87 -3.35
C ALA A 36 -24.61 33.05 -3.23
N LYS A 37 -25.90 32.75 -3.03
CA LYS A 37 -26.90 33.78 -2.81
C LYS A 37 -26.90 34.30 -1.37
N THR A 38 -26.69 33.42 -0.38
CA THR A 38 -26.47 33.80 1.03
C THR A 38 -25.26 33.07 1.63
N SER A 39 -24.67 33.63 2.68
CA SER A 39 -23.53 33.05 3.42
C SER A 39 -23.85 32.79 4.91
N ASP A 40 -25.11 32.97 5.30
CA ASP A 40 -25.60 32.87 6.68
C ASP A 40 -26.19 31.47 7.01
N GLY A 41 -26.19 30.55 6.04
CA GLY A 41 -26.77 29.22 6.19
C GLY A 41 -28.31 29.19 6.17
N SER A 42 -28.98 30.30 5.82
CA SER A 42 -30.44 30.36 5.77
C SER A 42 -31.05 29.55 4.62
N ARG A 43 -30.25 29.19 3.61
CA ARG A 43 -30.67 28.37 2.45
C ARG A 43 -29.54 27.43 2.01
N PRO A 44 -29.87 26.28 1.42
CA PRO A 44 -28.87 25.46 0.72
C PRO A 44 -28.30 26.20 -0.50
N GLU A 45 -26.98 26.13 -0.66
CA GLU A 45 -26.22 26.68 -1.78
C GLU A 45 -25.45 25.56 -2.50
N GLY A 46 -25.06 25.78 -3.76
CA GLY A 46 -24.24 24.84 -4.54
C GLY A 46 -24.87 24.43 -5.87
N ALA A 47 -24.35 23.35 -6.46
CA ALA A 47 -24.82 22.81 -7.73
C ALA A 47 -25.22 21.34 -7.56
N ILE A 48 -26.35 20.96 -8.18
CA ILE A 48 -26.74 19.56 -8.31
C ILE A 48 -26.33 19.11 -9.71
N PHE A 49 -25.32 18.24 -9.77
CA PHE A 49 -24.91 17.58 -11.01
C PHE A 49 -25.89 16.45 -11.39
N PRO A 50 -25.89 15.99 -12.65
CA PRO A 50 -26.74 14.88 -13.08
C PRO A 50 -26.60 13.66 -12.15
N ARG A 51 -27.75 13.09 -11.78
CA ARG A 51 -27.85 11.94 -10.88
C ARG A 51 -28.32 10.74 -11.68
N LEU A 52 -27.49 9.71 -11.75
CA LEU A 52 -27.74 8.52 -12.58
C LEU A 52 -27.45 7.26 -11.74
N THR A 53 -28.13 6.15 -12.00
CA THR A 53 -27.72 4.86 -11.41
C THR A 53 -26.40 4.41 -12.05
N GLY A 54 -25.64 3.56 -11.36
CA GLY A 54 -24.44 2.94 -11.94
C GLY A 54 -24.73 2.26 -13.29
N ASP A 55 -25.88 1.58 -13.40
CA ASP A 55 -26.29 0.89 -14.62
C ASP A 55 -26.67 1.86 -15.76
N GLN A 56 -27.26 3.01 -15.46
CA GLN A 56 -27.53 4.06 -16.47
C GLN A 56 -26.23 4.65 -17.02
N ILE A 57 -25.24 4.87 -16.15
CA ILE A 57 -23.92 5.39 -16.56
C ILE A 57 -23.21 4.36 -17.44
N LYS A 58 -23.28 3.08 -17.04
CA LYS A 58 -22.74 1.96 -17.81
C LYS A 58 -23.39 1.82 -19.18
N LEU A 59 -24.71 1.95 -19.28
CA LEU A 59 -25.43 1.91 -20.55
C LEU A 59 -24.94 2.99 -21.53
N ALA A 60 -24.47 4.13 -21.00
CA ALA A 60 -23.94 5.24 -21.78
C ALA A 60 -22.41 5.15 -22.02
N ASN A 61 -21.75 4.01 -21.75
CA ASN A 61 -20.29 3.87 -21.85
C ASN A 61 -19.71 4.38 -23.18
N ASP A 62 -20.38 4.11 -24.29
CA ASP A 62 -19.92 4.50 -25.63
C ASP A 62 -20.02 6.01 -25.89
N GLN A 63 -20.77 6.74 -25.06
CA GLN A 63 -20.96 8.19 -25.17
C GLN A 63 -19.92 9.00 -24.39
N TYR A 64 -19.15 8.34 -23.51
CA TYR A 64 -18.08 8.99 -22.75
C TYR A 64 -16.73 8.76 -23.42
N GLY A 65 -16.37 9.63 -24.37
CA GLY A 65 -15.07 9.67 -25.03
C GLY A 65 -14.14 10.72 -24.42
N THR A 66 -13.04 11.03 -25.12
CA THR A 66 -12.06 12.04 -24.69
C THR A 66 -12.68 13.40 -24.41
N ASP A 67 -13.71 13.78 -25.17
CA ASP A 67 -14.37 15.08 -25.09
C ASP A 67 -15.21 15.24 -23.81
N GLN A 68 -15.53 14.14 -23.11
CA GLN A 68 -16.26 14.15 -21.84
C GLN A 68 -15.33 14.16 -20.63
N THR A 69 -14.00 14.22 -20.82
CA THR A 69 -13.05 14.30 -19.70
C THR A 69 -13.37 15.49 -18.79
N GLY A 70 -13.42 15.26 -17.49
CA GLY A 70 -13.80 16.24 -16.47
C GLY A 70 -15.30 16.31 -16.17
N THR A 71 -16.14 15.52 -16.85
CA THR A 71 -17.58 15.43 -16.51
C THR A 71 -17.76 14.95 -15.08
N VAL A 72 -18.60 15.63 -14.31
CA VAL A 72 -18.95 15.26 -12.92
C VAL A 72 -20.42 14.84 -12.86
N ILE A 73 -20.67 13.71 -12.20
CA ILE A 73 -22.01 13.18 -11.93
C ILE A 73 -22.10 12.63 -10.50
N TYR A 74 -23.33 12.39 -10.04
CA TYR A 74 -23.58 11.62 -8.83
C TYR A 74 -24.18 10.26 -9.19
N ALA A 75 -23.49 9.17 -8.85
CA ALA A 75 -24.04 7.82 -8.97
C ALA A 75 -24.97 7.54 -7.78
N THR A 76 -26.24 7.21 -8.04
CA THR A 76 -27.23 6.92 -6.99
C THR A 76 -27.20 5.47 -6.49
N SER A 77 -26.57 4.58 -7.25
CA SER A 77 -26.35 3.17 -6.91
C SER A 77 -25.08 2.66 -7.60
N LYS A 78 -24.57 1.52 -7.13
CA LYS A 78 -23.50 0.80 -7.82
C LYS A 78 -23.95 0.25 -9.18
N VAL A 79 -22.99 -0.10 -10.03
CA VAL A 79 -23.23 -0.95 -11.20
C VAL A 79 -23.56 -2.37 -10.74
N SER A 80 -24.65 -2.94 -11.22
CA SER A 80 -25.13 -4.26 -10.79
C SER A 80 -24.19 -5.38 -11.24
N ILE A 81 -23.65 -5.28 -12.46
CA ILE A 81 -22.69 -6.24 -13.04
C ILE A 81 -21.39 -5.50 -13.39
N LYS A 82 -20.37 -5.71 -12.56
CA LYS A 82 -19.05 -5.08 -12.70
C LYS A 82 -18.36 -5.51 -14.01
N GLU A 83 -17.84 -4.52 -14.74
CA GLU A 83 -16.97 -4.75 -15.89
C GLU A 83 -15.52 -4.49 -15.47
N TYR A 84 -14.79 -5.55 -15.18
CA TYR A 84 -13.37 -5.44 -14.84
C TYR A 84 -12.60 -4.83 -16.01
N GLY A 85 -11.81 -3.79 -15.74
CA GLY A 85 -11.10 -3.01 -16.75
C GLY A 85 -11.95 -1.98 -17.50
N GLY A 86 -13.29 -1.98 -17.34
CA GLY A 86 -14.22 -1.09 -18.03
C GLY A 86 -14.30 0.33 -17.45
N LYS A 87 -15.02 1.23 -18.13
CA LYS A 87 -15.13 2.64 -17.74
C LYS A 87 -15.79 2.83 -16.38
N THR A 88 -16.76 1.99 -16.03
CA THR A 88 -17.56 2.07 -14.79
C THR A 88 -17.08 1.13 -13.69
N GLU A 89 -15.88 0.56 -13.81
CA GLU A 89 -15.34 -0.41 -12.84
C GLU A 89 -15.40 0.09 -11.39
N ASN A 90 -15.15 1.39 -11.22
CA ASN A 90 -15.02 2.03 -9.90
C ASN A 90 -16.36 2.49 -9.30
N ILE A 91 -17.48 2.40 -10.02
CA ILE A 91 -18.80 2.82 -9.51
C ILE A 91 -19.40 1.69 -8.67
N ASN A 92 -18.82 1.48 -7.50
CA ASN A 92 -19.12 0.36 -6.60
C ASN A 92 -20.05 0.74 -5.43
N VAL A 93 -20.26 2.04 -5.19
CA VAL A 93 -21.17 2.59 -4.17
C VAL A 93 -21.73 3.96 -4.65
N PRO A 94 -22.84 4.45 -4.07
CA PRO A 94 -23.32 5.80 -4.33
C PRO A 94 -22.27 6.87 -4.00
N GLY A 95 -22.22 7.95 -4.78
CA GLY A 95 -21.29 9.06 -4.55
C GLY A 95 -21.05 9.94 -5.77
N TYR A 96 -20.21 10.97 -5.62
CA TYR A 96 -19.76 11.80 -6.73
C TYR A 96 -18.63 11.09 -7.49
N TYR A 97 -18.69 11.18 -8.82
CA TYR A 97 -17.68 10.65 -9.73
C TYR A 97 -17.35 11.69 -10.80
N TYR A 98 -16.09 11.72 -11.22
CA TYR A 98 -15.66 12.44 -12.40
C TYR A 98 -15.12 11.48 -13.46
N TYR A 99 -15.31 11.78 -14.74
CA TYR A 99 -14.72 11.01 -15.83
C TYR A 99 -13.31 11.51 -16.10
N ASP A 100 -12.29 10.66 -15.99
CA ASP A 100 -10.88 11.05 -16.18
C ASP A 100 -10.39 10.95 -17.63
N GLY A 101 -11.30 10.67 -18.57
CA GLY A 101 -11.00 10.43 -19.98
C GLY A 101 -10.86 8.95 -20.35
N ALA A 102 -10.79 8.06 -19.35
CA ALA A 102 -10.79 6.61 -19.53
C ALA A 102 -11.85 5.92 -18.66
N ARG A 103 -11.95 6.31 -17.38
CA ARG A 103 -12.80 5.69 -16.36
C ARG A 103 -13.47 6.74 -15.49
N TRP A 104 -14.55 6.33 -14.84
CA TRP A 104 -15.15 7.07 -13.75
C TRP A 104 -14.31 6.90 -12.49
N GLN A 105 -13.92 8.02 -11.89
CA GLN A 105 -13.15 8.08 -10.65
C GLN A 105 -14.04 8.68 -9.57
N LYS A 106 -14.08 8.05 -8.40
CA LYS A 106 -14.84 8.59 -7.27
C LYS A 106 -14.16 9.86 -6.77
N LEU A 107 -14.95 10.91 -6.53
CA LEU A 107 -14.44 12.20 -6.07
C LEU A 107 -14.09 12.11 -4.58
N LYS A 108 -12.82 11.78 -4.32
CA LYS A 108 -12.09 11.64 -3.05
C LYS A 108 -12.78 10.80 -1.96
N GLU A 109 -12.16 9.68 -1.63
CA GLU A 109 -12.30 9.03 -0.32
C GLU A 109 -11.14 9.45 0.61
N ASN A 110 -11.34 9.33 1.92
CA ASN A 110 -10.36 9.65 2.96
C ASN A 110 -9.16 8.69 2.92
N SER A 111 -8.23 8.89 1.97
CA SER A 111 -6.98 8.14 1.87
C SER A 111 -5.87 8.72 2.74
N TRP A 112 -4.91 7.88 3.15
CA TRP A 112 -3.68 8.34 3.81
C TRP A 112 -2.78 9.08 2.81
N ASN A 113 -2.42 10.33 3.08
CA ASN A 113 -1.59 11.12 2.18
C ASN A 113 -0.11 10.71 2.27
N VAL A 114 0.59 10.73 1.13
CA VAL A 114 2.03 10.47 1.04
C VAL A 114 2.88 11.57 1.71
N GLU A 115 2.33 12.78 1.85
CA GLU A 115 2.95 13.89 2.60
C GLU A 115 2.57 13.90 4.09
N GLY A 116 1.73 12.96 4.52
CA GLY A 116 1.21 12.89 5.88
C GLY A 116 -0.15 13.59 6.06
N ASN A 117 -0.76 13.32 7.22
CA ASN A 117 -2.06 13.87 7.62
C ASN A 117 -1.90 14.69 8.91
N GLU A 118 -2.49 15.88 8.97
CA GLU A 118 -2.61 16.66 10.21
C GLU A 118 -3.91 16.32 10.96
N GLY A 119 -3.94 16.56 12.28
CA GLY A 119 -5.18 16.51 13.08
C GLY A 119 -5.77 15.11 13.33
N THR A 120 -4.96 14.06 13.33
CA THR A 120 -5.44 12.69 13.58
C THR A 120 -5.98 12.51 15.01
N ASP A 121 -7.10 11.80 15.14
CA ASP A 121 -7.70 11.32 16.40
C ASP A 121 -7.38 9.83 16.57
N ALA A 122 -6.64 9.48 17.63
CA ALA A 122 -6.21 8.10 17.91
C ALA A 122 -7.37 7.09 18.07
N ASN A 123 -8.60 7.55 18.36
CA ASN A 123 -9.76 6.66 18.50
C ASN A 123 -10.52 6.45 17.17
N LYS A 124 -10.19 7.20 16.12
CA LYS A 124 -10.94 7.20 14.84
C LYS A 124 -10.04 6.94 13.64
N ASN A 125 -8.81 7.42 13.67
CA ASN A 125 -7.89 7.37 12.54
C ASN A 125 -6.82 6.31 12.81
N PHE A 126 -6.68 5.38 11.87
CA PHE A 126 -5.67 4.34 11.93
C PHE A 126 -5.24 3.95 10.51
N ILE A 127 -4.02 3.42 10.40
CA ILE A 127 -3.58 2.69 9.22
C ILE A 127 -3.85 1.21 9.54
N GLY A 128 -4.88 0.65 8.92
CA GLY A 128 -5.28 -0.73 9.18
C GLY A 128 -6.53 -1.14 8.43
N THR A 129 -7.10 -2.27 8.87
CA THR A 129 -8.27 -2.89 8.28
C THR A 129 -9.41 -2.95 9.31
N THR A 130 -10.65 -3.13 8.85
CA THR A 130 -11.84 -3.27 9.70
C THR A 130 -12.45 -4.68 9.62
N ASP A 131 -11.81 -5.58 8.89
CA ASP A 131 -12.31 -6.90 8.51
C ASP A 131 -11.34 -8.04 8.91
N ASP A 132 -10.51 -7.80 9.93
CA ASP A 132 -9.58 -8.78 10.50
C ASP A 132 -8.60 -9.36 9.46
N GLN A 133 -8.17 -8.51 8.53
CA GLN A 133 -7.14 -8.84 7.54
C GLN A 133 -5.82 -8.16 7.90
N ASP A 134 -4.71 -8.86 7.70
CA ASP A 134 -3.36 -8.33 7.96
C ASP A 134 -3.06 -7.08 7.11
N VAL A 135 -2.33 -6.13 7.71
CA VAL A 135 -1.83 -4.97 6.98
C VAL A 135 -0.52 -5.33 6.29
N MET A 136 -0.53 -5.32 4.96
CA MET A 136 0.61 -5.70 4.13
C MET A 136 1.34 -4.47 3.58
N PHE A 137 2.59 -4.27 3.98
CA PHE A 137 3.48 -3.29 3.35
C PHE A 137 4.23 -3.94 2.19
N LYS A 138 4.28 -3.26 1.04
CA LYS A 138 4.99 -3.76 -0.16
C LYS A 138 5.92 -2.72 -0.75
N ARG A 139 7.07 -3.17 -1.27
CA ARG A 139 7.99 -2.40 -2.10
C ARG A 139 8.12 -3.09 -3.45
N ASN A 140 7.73 -2.42 -4.53
CA ASN A 140 7.73 -3.00 -5.88
C ASN A 140 6.97 -4.35 -5.95
N GLY A 141 5.80 -4.43 -5.30
CA GLY A 141 5.00 -5.66 -5.21
C GLY A 141 5.50 -6.72 -4.23
N ILE A 142 6.70 -6.58 -3.66
CA ILE A 142 7.31 -7.55 -2.74
C ILE A 142 6.96 -7.17 -1.30
N VAL A 143 6.54 -8.16 -0.50
CA VAL A 143 6.25 -7.98 0.93
C VAL A 143 7.48 -7.39 1.62
N SER A 144 7.26 -6.25 2.26
CA SER A 144 8.27 -5.50 3.00
C SER A 144 7.82 -5.19 4.43
N GLY A 145 6.70 -5.75 4.85
CA GLY A 145 6.21 -5.69 6.22
C GLY A 145 4.80 -6.26 6.34
N ILE A 146 4.49 -6.71 7.55
CA ILE A 146 3.21 -7.31 7.93
C ILE A 146 2.89 -6.82 9.34
N ILE A 147 1.70 -6.28 9.55
CA ILE A 147 1.09 -6.18 10.88
C ILE A 147 -0.10 -7.14 10.85
N GLY A 148 0.10 -8.33 11.39
CA GLY A 148 -0.92 -9.35 11.54
C GLY A 148 -1.19 -9.67 13.00
N GLN A 149 -2.09 -10.62 13.25
CA GLN A 149 -2.52 -10.97 14.61
C GLN A 149 -1.35 -11.32 15.54
N ASN A 150 -0.48 -12.25 15.11
CA ASN A 150 0.72 -12.66 15.86
C ASN A 150 2.01 -12.55 15.03
N VAL A 151 1.92 -12.08 13.78
CA VAL A 151 3.08 -11.87 12.92
C VAL A 151 3.37 -10.38 12.82
N THR A 152 4.61 -9.99 13.14
CA THR A 152 5.10 -8.63 12.93
C THR A 152 6.35 -8.65 12.08
N SER A 153 6.33 -7.98 10.94
CA SER A 153 7.52 -7.85 10.13
C SER A 153 7.70 -6.47 9.51
N PHE A 154 8.97 -6.07 9.36
CA PHE A 154 9.36 -4.85 8.66
C PHE A 154 10.70 -5.05 7.93
N GLY A 155 10.76 -4.64 6.68
CA GLY A 155 11.91 -4.74 5.79
C GLY A 155 11.72 -5.73 4.63
N TYR A 156 12.60 -5.64 3.63
CA TYR A 156 12.36 -6.19 2.28
C TYR A 156 12.47 -7.71 2.20
N ALA A 157 11.50 -8.35 1.53
CA ALA A 157 11.48 -9.78 1.25
C ALA A 157 11.57 -10.65 2.52
N ASN A 158 10.82 -10.27 3.55
CA ASN A 158 10.73 -11.03 4.80
C ASN A 158 9.68 -12.16 4.69
N ILE A 159 9.02 -12.48 5.80
CA ILE A 159 8.00 -13.53 5.94
C ILE A 159 7.02 -13.49 4.75
N PRO A 160 6.81 -14.62 4.06
CA PRO A 160 5.83 -14.73 2.99
C PRO A 160 4.40 -14.45 3.46
N ALA A 161 3.58 -13.85 2.60
CA ALA A 161 2.18 -13.51 2.92
C ALA A 161 1.26 -14.73 3.19
N ASN A 162 1.72 -15.94 2.87
CA ASN A 162 0.98 -17.19 3.05
C ASN A 162 1.35 -17.94 4.34
N VAL A 163 2.20 -17.37 5.19
CA VAL A 163 2.47 -17.92 6.53
C VAL A 163 1.23 -17.70 7.39
N ASP A 164 0.94 -18.69 8.25
CA ASP A 164 -0.15 -18.62 9.23
C ASP A 164 -0.06 -17.31 10.06
N PRO A 165 -1.09 -16.44 10.02
CA PRO A 165 -1.12 -15.19 10.79
C PRO A 165 -1.02 -15.38 12.31
N SER A 166 -1.35 -16.58 12.81
CA SER A 166 -1.26 -16.94 14.21
C SER A 166 0.14 -17.40 14.65
N SER A 167 1.09 -17.52 13.72
CA SER A 167 2.37 -18.21 13.90
C SER A 167 3.37 -17.57 14.89
N GLY A 168 3.15 -16.35 15.37
CA GLY A 168 4.00 -15.74 16.40
C GLY A 168 5.38 -15.27 15.91
N ASN A 169 5.59 -15.18 14.59
CA ASN A 169 6.90 -14.85 14.04
C ASN A 169 7.17 -13.33 13.99
N THR A 170 8.38 -12.94 14.37
CA THR A 170 8.86 -11.56 14.33
C THR A 170 10.04 -11.44 13.36
N ALA A 171 9.97 -10.54 12.38
CA ALA A 171 10.99 -10.40 11.34
C ALA A 171 11.33 -8.94 11.01
N PHE A 172 12.52 -8.48 11.41
CA PHE A 172 13.02 -7.14 11.11
C PHE A 172 14.29 -7.20 10.26
N GLY A 173 14.24 -6.66 9.04
CA GLY A 173 15.39 -6.55 8.15
C GLY A 173 15.13 -7.08 6.75
N ASN A 174 16.15 -7.62 6.08
CA ASN A 174 16.06 -8.04 4.68
C ASN A 174 16.23 -9.55 4.57
N GLY A 175 15.29 -10.25 3.93
CA GLY A 175 15.37 -11.70 3.78
C GLY A 175 15.19 -12.46 5.09
N VAL A 176 14.53 -11.88 6.10
CA VAL A 176 14.32 -12.57 7.36
C VAL A 176 13.16 -13.55 7.23
N LEU A 177 13.39 -14.84 7.51
CA LEU A 177 12.36 -15.90 7.44
C LEU A 177 11.65 -16.01 6.08
N SER A 178 12.34 -15.68 4.98
CA SER A 178 11.70 -15.57 3.65
C SER A 178 11.23 -16.90 3.05
N LEU A 179 11.67 -18.04 3.59
CA LEU A 179 11.26 -19.37 3.14
C LEU A 179 10.44 -20.13 4.21
N LEU A 180 9.97 -19.42 5.24
CA LEU A 180 9.17 -20.01 6.30
C LEU A 180 7.84 -20.53 5.75
N THR A 181 7.48 -21.76 6.12
CA THR A 181 6.21 -22.38 5.72
C THR A 181 5.33 -22.67 6.93
N THR A 182 5.82 -23.39 7.93
CA THR A 182 5.03 -23.81 9.12
C THR A 182 5.73 -23.55 10.45
N GLY A 183 6.94 -22.99 10.45
CA GLY A 183 7.67 -22.68 11.67
C GLY A 183 7.01 -21.57 12.49
N LEU A 184 7.07 -21.70 13.81
CA LEU A 184 6.34 -20.84 14.75
C LEU A 184 7.32 -20.10 15.67
N SER A 185 6.89 -18.95 16.20
CA SER A 185 7.54 -18.22 17.30
C SER A 185 9.02 -17.87 17.05
N ASN A 186 9.43 -17.67 15.79
CA ASN A 186 10.80 -17.28 15.48
C ASN A 186 10.97 -15.77 15.58
N THR A 187 12.09 -15.30 16.14
CA THR A 187 12.47 -13.89 16.18
C THR A 187 13.74 -13.67 15.36
N GLY A 188 13.62 -12.98 14.23
CA GLY A 188 14.73 -12.65 13.35
C GLY A 188 14.95 -11.15 13.21
N ILE A 189 16.18 -10.69 13.45
CA ILE A 189 16.56 -9.27 13.33
C ILE A 189 17.90 -9.14 12.60
N GLY A 190 17.89 -8.62 11.37
CA GLY A 190 19.09 -8.40 10.56
C GLY A 190 18.91 -8.71 9.08
N ILE A 191 20.02 -8.90 8.37
CA ILE A 191 20.01 -9.25 6.93
C ILE A 191 20.28 -10.75 6.78
N GLY A 192 19.40 -11.46 6.10
CA GLY A 192 19.51 -12.90 5.82
C GLY A 192 19.40 -13.78 7.08
N VAL A 193 18.78 -13.29 8.14
CA VAL A 193 18.56 -14.10 9.34
C VAL A 193 17.53 -15.18 9.05
N MET A 194 17.85 -16.44 9.33
CA MET A 194 16.92 -17.56 9.14
C MET A 194 16.29 -17.62 7.73
N ASN A 195 17.02 -17.18 6.69
CA ASN A 195 16.49 -17.05 5.33
C ASN A 195 15.98 -18.39 4.79
N TYR A 196 16.64 -19.49 5.15
CA TYR A 196 16.31 -20.85 4.71
C TYR A 196 15.48 -21.66 5.73
N THR A 197 15.00 -21.07 6.83
CA THR A 197 14.12 -21.76 7.78
C THR A 197 12.78 -22.02 7.13
N THR A 198 12.36 -23.28 7.08
CA THR A 198 11.06 -23.69 6.53
C THR A 198 10.10 -24.11 7.65
N THR A 199 10.52 -25.04 8.51
CA THR A 199 9.67 -25.63 9.56
C THR A 199 10.20 -25.46 10.99
N GLY A 200 11.41 -24.92 11.15
CA GLY A 200 12.01 -24.67 12.47
C GLY A 200 11.21 -23.65 13.29
N SER A 201 11.10 -23.91 14.60
CA SER A 201 10.33 -23.08 15.53
C SER A 201 11.16 -22.61 16.72
N ASP A 202 10.69 -21.55 17.38
CA ASP A 202 11.26 -21.06 18.64
C ASP A 202 12.76 -20.69 18.52
N ASN A 203 13.17 -20.17 17.36
CA ASN A 203 14.55 -19.72 17.15
C ASN A 203 14.68 -18.20 17.31
N ILE A 204 15.80 -17.77 17.89
CA ILE A 204 16.19 -16.35 17.99
C ILE A 204 17.44 -16.15 17.13
N GLY A 205 17.32 -15.36 16.07
CA GLY A 205 18.42 -14.93 15.22
C GLY A 205 18.59 -13.42 15.24
N VAL A 206 19.77 -12.93 15.64
CA VAL A 206 20.06 -11.49 15.66
C VAL A 206 21.44 -11.24 15.07
N GLY A 207 21.51 -10.42 14.01
CA GLY A 207 22.74 -10.08 13.30
C GLY A 207 22.80 -10.68 11.90
N ARG A 208 23.63 -10.10 11.02
CA ARG A 208 23.70 -10.51 9.60
C ARG A 208 23.96 -12.02 9.48
N GLN A 209 23.07 -12.73 8.79
CA GLN A 209 23.14 -14.17 8.49
C GLN A 209 23.18 -15.10 9.72
N ALA A 210 22.72 -14.64 10.89
CA ALA A 210 22.51 -15.54 12.02
C ALA A 210 21.48 -16.64 11.63
N LEU A 211 21.80 -17.91 11.90
CA LEU A 211 20.97 -19.07 11.54
C LEU A 211 20.57 -19.14 10.05
N LEU A 212 21.35 -18.55 9.13
CA LEU A 212 20.99 -18.44 7.71
C LEU A 212 20.46 -19.76 7.11
N ASN A 213 21.19 -20.86 7.30
CA ASN A 213 20.90 -22.16 6.68
C ASN A 213 20.06 -23.09 7.55
N ASN A 214 19.48 -22.60 8.66
CA ASN A 214 18.60 -23.43 9.50
C ASN A 214 17.41 -23.85 8.67
N ILE A 215 17.16 -25.15 8.50
CA ILE A 215 16.04 -25.66 7.70
C ILE A 215 14.88 -26.01 8.65
N SER A 216 15.12 -26.95 9.58
CA SER A 216 14.11 -27.47 10.51
C SER A 216 14.57 -27.46 11.97
N GLY A 217 15.76 -26.91 12.26
CA GLY A 217 16.24 -26.77 13.63
C GLY A 217 15.36 -25.83 14.45
N SER A 218 15.17 -26.18 15.71
CA SER A 218 14.30 -25.47 16.66
C SER A 218 15.02 -25.19 17.97
N TYR A 219 14.53 -24.20 18.73
CA TYR A 219 15.08 -23.81 20.03
C TYR A 219 16.54 -23.33 19.97
N ASN A 220 16.97 -22.72 18.88
CA ASN A 220 18.33 -22.18 18.76
C ASN A 220 18.38 -20.68 19.03
N ILE A 221 19.42 -20.24 19.73
CA ILE A 221 19.74 -18.82 19.93
C ILE A 221 21.03 -18.52 19.17
N ALA A 222 20.99 -17.59 18.23
CA ALA A 222 22.12 -17.15 17.43
C ALA A 222 22.19 -15.63 17.41
N ILE A 223 23.11 -15.06 18.18
CA ILE A 223 23.29 -13.61 18.32
C ILE A 223 24.71 -13.24 17.88
N GLY A 224 24.84 -12.61 16.72
CA GLY A 224 26.10 -12.23 16.11
C GLY A 224 26.10 -12.42 14.60
N GLY A 225 27.03 -11.75 13.91
CA GLY A 225 27.19 -11.95 12.47
C GLY A 225 27.54 -13.41 12.16
N ALA A 226 26.72 -14.08 11.36
CA ALA A 226 26.90 -15.47 10.94
C ALA A 226 27.12 -16.46 12.11
N SER A 227 26.59 -16.15 13.30
CA SER A 227 26.50 -17.12 14.39
C SER A 227 25.57 -18.26 13.97
N LEU A 228 26.00 -19.50 14.18
CA LEU A 228 25.24 -20.72 13.88
C LEU A 228 24.76 -20.79 12.42
N ILE A 229 25.48 -20.15 11.50
CA ILE A 229 25.10 -20.02 10.08
C ILE A 229 24.93 -21.37 9.37
N GLY A 230 25.72 -22.37 9.75
CA GLY A 230 25.71 -23.70 9.14
C GLY A 230 24.71 -24.68 9.73
N ASN A 231 23.94 -24.30 10.75
CA ASN A 231 22.92 -25.19 11.33
C ASN A 231 21.86 -25.50 10.28
N GLU A 232 21.54 -26.76 10.07
CA GLU A 232 20.51 -27.24 9.14
C GLU A 232 19.35 -27.84 9.93
N THR A 233 19.65 -28.74 10.86
CA THR A 233 18.64 -29.47 11.66
C THR A 233 18.98 -29.54 13.15
N GLY A 234 20.07 -28.91 13.60
CA GLY A 234 20.43 -28.92 15.02
C GLY A 234 19.45 -28.16 15.90
N HIS A 235 19.34 -28.58 17.15
CA HIS A 235 18.39 -28.04 18.12
C HIS A 235 19.09 -27.60 19.42
N PHE A 236 18.46 -26.71 20.18
CA PHE A 236 18.91 -26.29 21.51
C PHE A 236 20.35 -25.74 21.55
N ASN A 237 20.83 -25.12 20.48
CA ASN A 237 22.16 -24.52 20.46
C ASN A 237 22.11 -23.04 20.84
N ILE A 238 23.11 -22.58 21.58
CA ILE A 238 23.31 -21.17 21.93
C ILE A 238 24.64 -20.71 21.33
N ALA A 239 24.58 -19.85 20.32
CA ALA A 239 25.71 -19.25 19.64
C ALA A 239 25.67 -17.73 19.82
N ILE A 240 26.56 -17.18 20.66
CA ILE A 240 26.64 -15.74 20.91
C ILE A 240 28.04 -15.26 20.53
N GLY A 241 28.13 -14.40 19.53
CA GLY A 241 29.38 -13.89 18.96
C GLY A 241 29.49 -14.14 17.47
N GLU A 242 30.24 -13.29 16.76
CA GLU A 242 30.49 -13.43 15.33
C GLU A 242 31.11 -14.81 15.05
N GLN A 243 30.46 -15.59 14.17
CA GLN A 243 30.89 -16.93 13.76
C GLN A 243 30.98 -17.99 14.88
N ALA A 244 30.32 -17.74 16.02
CA ALA A 244 30.14 -18.78 17.04
C ALA A 244 29.37 -19.96 16.44
N LEU A 245 29.83 -21.20 16.69
CA LEU A 245 29.24 -22.45 16.19
C LEU A 245 29.01 -22.50 14.67
N TRP A 246 29.81 -21.78 13.88
CA TRP A 246 29.62 -21.63 12.41
C TRP A 246 29.36 -22.95 11.67
N LEU A 247 30.14 -24.01 11.94
CA LEU A 247 30.06 -25.30 11.25
C LEU A 247 29.16 -26.33 11.94
N ASN A 248 28.38 -25.92 12.96
CA ASN A 248 27.49 -26.81 13.66
C ASN A 248 26.22 -27.08 12.82
N ARG A 249 26.22 -28.16 12.01
CA ARG A 249 25.11 -28.49 11.08
C ARG A 249 23.93 -29.18 11.75
N THR A 250 24.19 -30.12 12.64
CA THR A 250 23.17 -31.01 13.21
C THR A 250 23.33 -31.19 14.72
N GLY A 251 24.22 -30.42 15.36
CA GLY A 251 24.53 -30.59 16.77
C GLY A 251 23.35 -30.21 17.67
N PHE A 252 23.33 -30.81 18.85
CA PHE A 252 22.28 -30.65 19.84
C PHE A 252 22.88 -30.13 21.14
N GLY A 253 22.30 -29.07 21.73
CA GLY A 253 22.69 -28.63 23.08
C GLY A 253 24.07 -27.97 23.20
N ASN A 254 24.63 -27.41 22.12
CA ASN A 254 25.94 -26.79 22.17
C ASN A 254 25.86 -25.32 22.63
N ILE A 255 26.83 -24.90 23.45
CA ILE A 255 26.97 -23.50 23.86
C ILE A 255 28.32 -22.98 23.36
N GLY A 256 28.29 -22.02 22.45
CA GLY A 256 29.45 -21.29 21.95
C GLY A 256 29.28 -19.80 22.20
N ILE A 257 30.08 -19.26 23.12
CA ILE A 257 30.05 -17.83 23.48
C ILE A 257 31.42 -17.23 23.19
N GLY A 258 31.44 -16.16 22.42
CA GLY A 258 32.64 -15.47 21.95
C GLY A 258 32.83 -15.54 20.44
N ARG A 259 33.61 -14.60 19.91
CA ARG A 259 33.95 -14.55 18.49
C ARG A 259 34.70 -15.82 18.08
N ASN A 260 34.23 -16.48 17.02
CA ASN A 260 34.74 -17.78 16.52
C ASN A 260 34.67 -18.94 17.53
N ALA A 261 33.91 -18.84 18.62
CA ALA A 261 33.78 -19.92 19.59
C ALA A 261 33.25 -21.19 18.90
N LEU A 262 33.97 -22.30 19.02
CA LEU A 262 33.64 -23.58 18.38
C LEU A 262 33.44 -23.50 16.85
N LYS A 263 34.03 -22.52 16.17
CA LYS A 263 33.90 -22.33 14.72
C LYS A 263 34.33 -23.56 13.90
N LYS A 264 35.33 -24.30 14.38
CA LYS A 264 35.79 -25.56 13.79
C LYS A 264 35.64 -26.66 14.84
N MET A 265 34.67 -27.55 14.69
CA MET A 265 34.62 -28.78 15.48
C MET A 265 35.74 -29.70 14.96
N LYS A 266 36.81 -29.89 15.74
CA LYS A 266 37.80 -30.93 15.42
C LYS A 266 37.08 -32.27 15.58
N LYS A 267 36.96 -33.06 14.51
CA LYS A 267 36.72 -34.50 14.62
C LYS A 267 37.85 -35.06 15.48
N VAL A 268 37.55 -35.46 16.71
CA VAL A 268 38.44 -36.38 17.42
C VAL A 268 38.24 -37.72 16.72
N LEU A 269 39.16 -38.06 15.80
CA LEU A 269 39.32 -39.46 15.41
C LEU A 269 39.87 -40.16 16.65
N ILE A 270 39.03 -40.91 17.34
CA ILE A 270 39.53 -41.96 18.21
C ILE A 270 39.95 -43.09 17.25
N MET A 271 41.26 -43.20 17.01
CA MET A 271 41.88 -44.40 16.43
C MET A 271 42.28 -45.34 17.56
#